data_AF-A0A939F4L2-F1
#
_entry.id   AF-A0A939F4L2-F1
#
_cell.length_a   1.000
_cell.length_b   1.000
_cell.length_c   1.000
_cell.angle_alpha   90.00
_cell.angle_beta   90.00
_cell.angle_gamma   90.00
#
_symmetry.space_group_name_H-M   'P 1'
#
loop_
_entity.id
_entity.type
_entity.pdbx_description
1 polymer ?
#
loop_
_entity_poly.entity_id
_entity_poly.type
_entity_poly.pdbx_seq_one_letter_code
_entity_poly.pdbx_strand_id
1 'polypeptide(L)'
;KYVVRGGAIIAWYVPEGAQAHTPFRIVGAHTDSPNLRVKPLPDMGTAGWRQVAVEIYGGTLLNTWLDRDLGLSGRLTLRDGSHR
;
A
#
# COMPACT_ATOMS: atom_id res chain seq x y z
N LYS A 1 -5.61 -19.98 -7.84
CA LYS A 1 -6.72 -18.99 -7.91
C LYS A 1 -6.44 -17.88 -6.91
N TYR A 2 -6.95 -16.67 -7.11
CA TYR A 2 -6.76 -15.59 -6.15
C TYR A 2 -7.95 -14.62 -6.17
N VAL A 3 -8.08 -13.82 -5.11
CA VAL A 3 -8.98 -12.67 -5.01
C VAL A 3 -8.20 -11.49 -4.44
N VAL A 4 -8.50 -10.29 -4.94
CA VAL A 4 -7.92 -9.03 -4.46
C VAL A 4 -9.05 -8.14 -3.96
N ARG A 5 -8.84 -7.48 -2.81
CA ARG A 5 -9.75 -6.47 -2.27
C ARG A 5 -8.94 -5.33 -1.67
N GLY A 6 -8.97 -4.16 -2.31
CA GLY A 6 -8.14 -3.03 -1.89
C GLY A 6 -6.65 -3.40 -1.95
N GLY A 7 -5.93 -3.21 -0.85
CA GLY A 7 -4.51 -3.60 -0.74
C GLY A 7 -4.28 -5.07 -0.34
N ALA A 8 -5.32 -5.87 -0.14
CA ALA A 8 -5.21 -7.25 0.32
C ALA A 8 -5.36 -8.25 -0.84
N ILE A 9 -4.64 -9.37 -0.74
CA ILE A 9 -4.71 -10.50 -1.67
C ILE A 9 -4.82 -11.81 -0.90
N ILE A 10 -5.65 -12.71 -1.39
CA ILE A 10 -5.68 -14.11 -0.95
C ILE A 10 -5.48 -14.97 -2.18
N ALA A 11 -4.46 -15.82 -2.16
CA ALA A 11 -4.19 -16.81 -3.19
C ALA A 11 -4.31 -18.21 -2.60
N TRP A 12 -4.85 -19.14 -3.39
CA TRP A 12 -5.00 -20.53 -2.98
C TRP A 12 -4.88 -21.49 -4.15
N TYR A 13 -4.57 -22.72 -3.81
CA TYR A 13 -4.52 -23.86 -4.72
C TYR A 13 -5.36 -24.99 -4.11
N VAL A 14 -6.13 -25.67 -4.95
CA VAL A 14 -6.92 -26.85 -4.57
C VAL A 14 -6.27 -28.04 -5.28
N PRO A 15 -5.65 -28.99 -4.57
CA PRO A 15 -5.05 -30.16 -5.20
C PRO A 15 -6.12 -31.08 -5.78
N GLU A 16 -5.73 -31.86 -6.78
CA GLU A 16 -6.56 -32.95 -7.28
C GLU A 16 -6.90 -33.94 -6.16
N GLY A 17 -8.14 -34.42 -6.13
CA GLY A 17 -8.63 -35.31 -5.08
C GLY A 17 -8.98 -34.64 -3.74
N ALA A 18 -8.93 -33.31 -3.64
CA ALA A 18 -9.43 -32.60 -2.46
C ALA A 18 -10.93 -32.86 -2.25
N GLN A 19 -11.30 -33.20 -1.02
CA GLN A 19 -12.67 -33.47 -0.59
C GLN A 19 -13.17 -32.38 0.37
N ALA A 20 -14.46 -32.40 0.70
CA ALA A 20 -15.08 -31.40 1.56
C ALA A 20 -14.41 -31.25 2.95
N HIS A 21 -13.75 -32.30 3.44
CA HIS A 21 -13.05 -32.32 4.74
C HIS A 21 -11.52 -32.21 4.61
N THR A 22 -10.98 -31.96 3.41
CA THR A 22 -9.55 -31.72 3.24
C THR A 22 -9.15 -30.43 3.99
N PRO A 23 -8.17 -30.48 4.91
CA PRO A 23 -7.81 -29.33 5.71
C PRO A 23 -7.08 -28.26 4.90
N PHE A 24 -7.21 -27.01 5.32
CA PHE A 24 -6.43 -25.90 4.78
C PHE A 24 -5.08 -25.78 5.51
N ARG A 25 -4.04 -25.42 4.76
CA ARG A 25 -2.81 -24.86 5.31
C ARG A 25 -2.80 -23.37 4.97
N ILE A 26 -2.87 -22.53 5.99
CA ILE A 26 -3.03 -21.08 5.83
C ILE A 26 -1.75 -20.40 6.31
N VAL A 27 -1.23 -19.49 5.49
CA VAL A 27 -0.10 -18.62 5.85
C VAL A 27 -0.58 -17.19 5.75
N GLY A 28 -0.34 -16.40 6.81
CA GLY A 28 -0.68 -14.98 6.87
C GLY A 28 0.57 -14.12 6.73
N ALA A 29 0.43 -13.02 5.98
CA ALA A 29 1.39 -11.93 5.87
C ALA A 29 0.62 -10.63 5.62
N HIS A 30 1.33 -9.49 5.54
CA HIS A 30 0.75 -8.19 5.22
C HIS A 30 1.47 -7.56 4.02
N THR A 31 0.77 -6.68 3.29
CA THR A 31 1.25 -6.07 2.03
C THR A 31 1.71 -4.62 2.19
N ASP A 32 1.53 -4.05 3.37
CA ASP A 32 1.91 -2.69 3.70
C ASP A 32 3.27 -2.63 4.41
N SER A 33 3.84 -1.44 4.47
CA SER A 33 5.08 -1.14 5.19
C SER A 33 5.05 0.29 5.68
N PRO A 34 5.77 0.63 6.77
CA PRO A 34 5.87 2.01 7.22
C PRO A 34 6.35 2.94 6.11
N ASN A 35 5.67 4.08 5.93
CA ASN A 35 5.97 5.01 4.84
C ASN A 35 5.52 6.45 5.13
N LEU A 36 5.83 7.35 4.19
CA LEU A 36 5.33 8.72 4.13
C LEU A 36 4.17 8.79 3.13
N ARG A 37 2.96 9.14 3.58
CA ARG A 37 1.77 9.26 2.72
C ARG A 37 1.49 10.72 2.41
N VAL A 38 1.14 11.02 1.17
CA VAL A 38 0.72 12.36 0.76
C VAL A 38 -0.57 12.74 1.50
N LYS A 39 -0.58 13.90 2.16
CA LYS A 39 -1.78 14.42 2.84
C LYS A 39 -2.87 14.81 1.83
N PRO A 40 -4.16 14.81 2.21
CA PRO A 40 -5.25 15.26 1.33
C PRO A 40 -5.11 16.71 0.84
N LEU A 41 -4.48 17.57 1.64
CA LEU A 41 -4.07 18.93 1.27
C LEU A 41 -2.54 18.98 1.26
N PRO A 42 -1.90 18.57 0.15
CA PRO A 42 -0.45 18.35 0.13
C PRO A 42 0.36 19.59 -0.26
N ASP A 43 -0.26 20.56 -0.92
CA ASP A 43 0.43 21.73 -1.46
C ASP A 43 0.89 22.64 -0.32
N MET A 44 2.21 22.68 -0.10
CA MET A 44 2.87 23.53 0.87
C MET A 44 4.06 24.24 0.23
N GLY A 45 4.57 25.26 0.90
CA GLY A 45 5.81 25.90 0.49
C GLY A 45 6.42 26.77 1.58
N THR A 46 7.75 26.77 1.62
CA THR A 46 8.53 27.62 2.51
C THR A 46 9.87 27.92 1.87
N ALA A 47 10.46 29.07 2.20
CA ALA A 47 11.78 29.48 1.70
C ALA A 47 11.94 29.44 0.15
N GLY A 48 10.85 29.69 -0.60
CA GLY A 48 10.86 29.66 -2.07
C GLY A 48 10.76 28.26 -2.70
N TRP A 49 10.61 27.21 -1.90
CA TRP A 49 10.47 25.83 -2.37
C TRP A 49 9.02 25.36 -2.30
N ARG A 50 8.58 24.62 -3.33
CA ARG A 50 7.36 23.81 -3.26
C ARG A 50 7.65 22.53 -2.48
N GLN A 51 6.73 22.14 -1.62
CA GLN A 51 6.84 20.96 -0.78
C GLN A 51 5.53 20.17 -0.83
N VAL A 52 5.65 18.84 -0.72
CA VAL A 52 4.51 17.93 -0.60
C VAL A 52 4.38 17.54 0.87
N ALA A 53 3.28 17.94 1.51
CA ALA A 53 3.03 17.57 2.89
C ALA A 53 2.69 16.08 3.00
N VAL A 54 3.34 15.40 3.95
CA VAL A 54 3.15 13.97 4.19
C VAL A 54 2.74 13.66 5.63
N GLU A 55 2.04 12.56 5.83
CA GLU A 55 1.75 11.95 7.13
C GLU A 55 2.52 10.64 7.29
N ILE A 56 2.84 10.28 8.53
CA ILE A 56 3.55 9.05 8.86
C ILE A 56 2.55 7.91 8.93
N TYR A 57 2.76 6.87 8.13
CA TYR A 57 2.05 5.61 8.26
C TYR A 57 2.95 4.58 8.95
N GLY A 58 2.56 4.10 10.13
CA GLY A 58 3.29 3.08 10.88
C GLY A 58 4.52 3.61 11.66
N GLY A 59 5.36 2.69 12.15
CA GLY A 59 6.57 2.99 12.94
C GLY A 59 7.79 3.30 12.08
N THR A 60 7.75 4.40 11.34
CA THR A 60 8.81 4.77 10.38
C THR A 60 10.07 5.30 11.08
N LEU A 61 11.25 4.77 10.70
CA LEU A 61 12.55 5.33 11.09
C LEU A 61 12.85 6.59 10.26
N LEU A 62 12.35 7.76 10.69
CA LEU A 62 12.32 8.98 9.86
C LEU A 62 13.66 9.40 9.27
N ASN A 63 14.75 9.22 10.02
CA ASN A 63 16.07 9.65 9.55
C ASN A 63 16.57 8.86 8.34
N THR A 64 16.04 7.66 8.05
CA THR A 64 16.46 6.88 6.88
C THR A 64 15.82 7.37 5.57
N TRP A 65 14.82 8.24 5.66
CA TRP A 65 14.10 8.84 4.53
C TRP A 65 14.71 10.16 4.04
N LEU A 66 15.61 10.77 4.81
CA LEU A 66 16.35 11.96 4.40
C LEU A 66 17.40 11.60 3.35
N ASP A 67 17.71 12.56 2.47
CA ASP A 67 18.73 12.46 1.43
C ASP A 67 18.55 11.22 0.52
N ARG A 68 17.30 10.92 0.19
CA ARG A 68 16.91 9.86 -0.75
C ARG A 68 16.22 10.45 -1.98
N ASP A 69 16.46 9.84 -3.13
CA ASP A 69 15.64 10.05 -4.32
C ASP A 69 14.28 9.38 -4.11
N LEU A 70 13.30 10.14 -3.62
CA LEU A 70 11.96 9.64 -3.33
C LEU A 70 11.07 9.64 -4.58
N GLY A 71 10.42 8.50 -4.83
CA GLY A 71 9.33 8.36 -5.80
C GLY A 71 7.95 8.38 -5.15
N LEU A 72 6.90 8.41 -5.98
CA LEU A 72 5.51 8.30 -5.53
C LEU A 72 4.87 7.01 -6.06
N SER A 73 4.11 6.34 -5.21
CA SER A 73 3.24 5.22 -5.59
C SER A 73 1.94 5.29 -4.81
N GLY A 74 0.88 4.69 -5.35
CA GLY A 74 -0.42 4.67 -4.71
C GLY A 74 -1.54 4.44 -5.72
N ARG A 75 -2.78 4.69 -5.27
CA ARG A 75 -3.98 4.60 -6.08
C ARG A 75 -4.53 5.99 -6.37
N LEU A 76 -4.85 6.26 -7.62
CA LEU A 76 -5.51 7.49 -8.04
C LEU A 76 -7.00 7.22 -8.19
N THR A 77 -7.84 8.14 -7.70
CA THR A 77 -9.28 8.18 -8.02
C THR A 77 -9.52 9.40 -8.88
N LEU A 78 -9.96 9.17 -10.11
CA LEU A 78 -10.21 10.22 -11.09
C LEU A 78 -11.61 10.79 -10.91
N ARG A 79 -11.86 11.95 -11.54
CA ARG A 79 -13.14 12.66 -11.42
C ARG A 79 -14.33 11.86 -11.95
N ASP A 80 -14.10 10.95 -12.88
CA ASP A 80 -15.11 10.04 -13.44
C ASP A 80 -15.37 8.81 -12.54
N GLY A 81 -14.71 8.73 -11.38
CA GLY A 81 -14.81 7.60 -10.46
C GLY A 81 -13.92 6.41 -10.83
N SER A 82 -13.18 6.47 -11.94
CA SER A 82 -12.23 5.42 -12.29
C SER A 82 -11.02 5.44 -11.36
N HIS A 83 -10.41 4.26 -11.17
CA HIS A 83 -9.22 4.09 -10.34
C HIS A 83 -8.02 3.66 -11.20
N ARG A 84 -6.84 4.21 -10.89
CA ARG A 84 -5.55 3.76 -11.44
C ARG A 84 -4.60 3.34 -10.34
#